data_AF-A0A956IIN6-F1
#
_entry.id   AF-A0A956IIN6-F1
#
_cell.length_a   1.000
_cell.length_b   1.000
_cell.length_c   1.000
_cell.angle_alpha   90.00
_cell.angle_beta   90.00
_cell.angle_gamma   90.00
#
_symmetry.space_group_name_H-M   'P 1'
#
loop_
_entity.id
_entity.type
_entity.pdbx_description
1 polymer ?
#
loop_
_entity_poly.entity_id
_entity_poly.type
_entity_poly.pdbx_seq_one_letter_code
_entity_poly.pdbx_strand_id
1 'polypeptide(L)'
;MTELDPREAAALDALARRRRRAKVGTLLPFLVLGIVVGAVGYAVVRDWQFAMTDQGGGHGLSFPVISGVGFILPFVVLAGIGEVVARRVVRRRTPRWIEQVARDHGMPASALASVAELLAD
;
A
#
# COMPACT_ATOMS: atom_id res chain seq x y z
N MET A 1 15.74 -0.25 -28.38
CA MET A 1 14.41 -0.66 -27.90
C MET A 1 14.15 -2.03 -28.48
N THR A 2 14.36 -3.09 -27.71
CA THR A 2 14.04 -4.45 -28.14
C THR A 2 12.52 -4.52 -28.27
N GLU A 3 12.01 -4.74 -29.48
CA GLU A 3 10.58 -5.05 -29.67
C GLU A 3 10.31 -6.32 -28.86
N LEU A 4 9.57 -6.17 -27.76
CA LEU A 4 9.09 -7.31 -26.99
C LEU A 4 8.15 -8.12 -27.89
N ASP A 5 8.38 -9.44 -27.96
CA ASP A 5 7.45 -10.33 -28.64
C ASP A 5 6.04 -10.11 -28.05
N PRO A 6 4.98 -9.98 -28.86
CA PRO A 6 3.61 -9.86 -28.37
C PRO A 6 3.24 -10.88 -27.28
N ARG A 7 3.83 -12.07 -27.31
CA ARG A 7 3.64 -13.11 -26.27
C ARG A 7 4.31 -12.75 -24.95
N GLU A 8 5.53 -12.20 -24.98
CA GLU A 8 6.24 -11.72 -23.79
C GLU A 8 5.51 -10.54 -23.15
N ALA A 9 5.02 -9.60 -23.96
CA ALA A 9 4.22 -8.47 -23.50
C ALA A 9 2.94 -8.93 -22.78
N ALA A 10 2.21 -9.91 -23.36
CA ALA A 10 1.00 -10.46 -22.76
C ALA A 10 1.27 -11.16 -21.40
N ALA A 11 2.37 -11.89 -21.30
CA ALA A 11 2.76 -12.58 -20.07
C ALA A 11 3.19 -11.60 -18.96
N LEU A 12 3.94 -10.55 -19.30
CA LEU A 12 4.30 -9.50 -18.35
C LEU A 12 3.08 -8.76 -17.84
N ASP A 13 2.13 -8.44 -18.73
CA ASP A 13 0.88 -7.78 -18.35
C ASP A 13 0.02 -8.68 -17.45
N ALA A 14 -0.02 -10.00 -17.72
CA ALA A 14 -0.66 -10.96 -16.83
C ALA A 14 0.00 -11.01 -15.42
N LEU A 15 1.33 -11.00 -15.36
CA LEU A 15 2.07 -10.98 -14.10
C LEU A 15 1.87 -9.66 -13.34
N ALA A 16 1.92 -8.52 -14.05
CA ALA A 16 1.69 -7.19 -13.51
C ALA A 16 0.28 -7.06 -12.92
N ARG A 17 -0.75 -7.56 -13.64
CA ARG A 17 -2.13 -7.62 -13.13
C ARG A 17 -2.24 -8.44 -11.84
N ARG A 18 -1.59 -9.60 -11.76
CA ARG A 18 -1.59 -10.45 -10.54
C ARG A 18 -0.88 -9.75 -9.37
N ARG A 19 0.29 -9.16 -9.61
CA ARG A 19 1.02 -8.36 -8.60
C ARG A 19 0.19 -7.17 -8.11
N ARG A 20 -0.43 -6.42 -9.02
CA ARG A 20 -1.28 -5.27 -8.70
C ARG A 20 -2.49 -5.69 -7.88
N ARG A 21 -3.22 -6.74 -8.28
CA ARG A 21 -4.36 -7.27 -7.50
C ARG A 21 -3.95 -7.68 -6.09
N ALA A 22 -2.81 -8.36 -5.93
CA ALA A 22 -2.33 -8.74 -4.61
C ALA A 22 -1.89 -7.54 -3.76
N LYS A 23 -1.20 -6.56 -4.37
CA LYS A 23 -0.81 -5.32 -3.69
C LYS A 23 -2.04 -4.52 -3.25
N VAL A 24 -3.01 -4.30 -4.14
CA VAL A 24 -4.27 -3.59 -3.83
C VAL A 24 -5.07 -4.34 -2.78
N GLY A 25 -5.25 -5.66 -2.94
CA GLY A 25 -5.99 -6.48 -1.97
C GLY A 25 -5.35 -6.50 -0.58
N THR A 26 -4.02 -6.33 -0.51
CA THR A 26 -3.31 -6.21 0.78
C THR A 26 -3.39 -4.77 1.32
N LEU A 27 -3.18 -3.75 0.50
CA LEU A 27 -3.16 -2.35 0.95
C LEU A 27 -4.55 -1.82 1.36
N LEU A 28 -5.60 -2.24 0.66
CA LEU A 28 -6.95 -1.78 0.90
C LEU A 28 -7.41 -1.92 2.36
N PRO A 29 -7.28 -3.08 3.03
CA PRO A 29 -7.66 -3.19 4.44
C PRO A 29 -6.80 -2.30 5.36
N PHE A 30 -5.51 -2.09 5.08
CA PHE A 30 -4.68 -1.17 5.87
C PHE A 30 -5.09 0.29 5.68
N LEU A 31 -5.47 0.68 4.46
CA LEU A 31 -6.00 2.03 4.19
C LEU A 31 -7.34 2.25 4.90
N VAL A 32 -8.26 1.28 4.81
CA VAL A 32 -9.55 1.35 5.53
C VAL A 32 -9.32 1.43 7.03
N LEU A 33 -8.44 0.58 7.58
CA LEU A 33 -8.09 0.62 9.00
C LEU A 33 -7.45 1.96 9.38
N GLY A 34 -6.56 2.49 8.55
CA GLY A 34 -5.94 3.81 8.73
C GLY A 34 -6.95 4.94 8.82
N ILE A 35 -7.97 4.93 7.95
CA ILE A 35 -9.05 5.92 7.97
C ILE A 35 -9.87 5.80 9.26
N VAL A 36 -10.24 4.57 9.66
CA VAL A 36 -11.01 4.34 10.89
C VAL A 36 -10.24 4.78 12.12
N VAL A 37 -8.97 4.37 12.24
CA VAL A 37 -8.12 4.75 13.38
C VAL A 37 -7.86 6.26 13.39
N GLY A 38 -7.61 6.87 12.23
CA GLY A 38 -7.45 8.31 12.11
C GLY A 38 -8.70 9.08 12.52
N ALA A 39 -9.89 8.61 12.14
CA ALA A 39 -11.16 9.23 12.52
C ALA A 39 -11.41 9.16 14.04
N VAL A 40 -11.11 8.00 14.65
CA VAL A 40 -11.18 7.83 16.11
C VAL A 40 -10.16 8.73 16.81
N GLY A 41 -8.92 8.77 16.32
CA GLY A 41 -7.86 9.64 16.84
C GLY A 41 -8.24 11.12 16.77
N TYR A 42 -8.82 11.56 15.64
CA TYR A 42 -9.35 12.90 15.50
C TYR A 42 -10.45 13.21 16.52
N ALA A 43 -11.42 12.31 16.69
CA ALA A 43 -12.52 12.50 17.63
C ALA A 43 -12.01 12.62 19.08
N VAL A 44 -11.13 11.71 19.51
CA VAL A 44 -10.53 11.72 20.85
C VAL A 44 -9.72 12.99 21.10
N VAL A 45 -8.86 13.38 20.15
CA VAL A 45 -8.04 14.60 20.27
C VAL A 45 -8.93 15.84 20.32
N ARG A 46 -9.99 15.88 19.51
CA ARG A 46 -10.95 16.99 19.49
C ARG A 46 -11.72 17.10 20.81
N ASP A 47 -12.21 15.98 21.34
CA ASP A 47 -12.95 15.97 22.60
C ASP A 47 -12.04 16.36 23.78
N TRP A 48 -10.78 15.91 23.78
CA TRP A 48 -9.77 16.32 24.75
C TRP A 48 -9.45 17.82 24.67
N GLN A 49 -9.35 18.38 23.46
CA GLN A 49 -9.17 19.81 23.25
C GLN A 49 -10.34 20.64 23.81
N PHE A 50 -11.58 20.20 23.60
CA PHE A 50 -12.75 20.87 24.18
C PHE A 50 -12.76 20.79 25.70
N ALA A 51 -12.51 19.62 26.27
CA ALA A 51 -12.46 19.43 27.72
C ALA A 51 -11.39 20.31 28.41
N MET A 52 -10.25 20.52 27.77
CA MET A 52 -9.19 21.38 28.29
C MET A 52 -9.50 22.87 28.16
N THR A 53 -10.25 23.26 27.13
CA THR A 53 -10.64 24.66 26.91
C THR A 53 -11.64 25.13 27.96
N ASP A 54 -12.53 24.24 28.43
CA ASP A 54 -13.56 24.56 29.43
C ASP A 54 -13.04 24.71 30.87
N GLN A 55 -11.84 24.19 31.22
CA GLN A 55 -11.38 24.08 32.62
C GLN A 55 -10.43 25.18 33.13
N GLY A 56 -9.89 26.04 32.27
CA GLY A 56 -8.94 27.06 32.77
C GLY A 56 -8.32 27.86 31.64
N GLY A 57 -8.74 29.12 31.54
CA GLY A 57 -8.40 30.01 30.44
C GLY A 57 -6.90 30.14 30.17
N GLY A 58 -6.55 30.21 28.89
CA GLY A 58 -5.21 30.60 28.46
C GLY A 58 -4.75 29.85 27.24
N HIS A 59 -4.92 30.52 26.08
CA HIS A 59 -4.36 30.15 24.79
C HIS A 59 -5.05 28.94 24.17
N GLY A 60 -6.20 29.24 23.55
CA GLY A 60 -6.71 28.45 22.45
C GLY A 60 -5.62 28.29 21.41
N LEU A 61 -4.83 27.23 21.53
CA LEU A 61 -4.22 26.62 20.39
C LEU A 61 -5.40 26.07 19.57
N SER A 62 -6.07 26.96 18.84
CA SER A 62 -6.77 26.64 17.62
C SER A 62 -5.72 26.13 16.66
N PHE A 63 -5.25 24.91 16.91
CA PHE A 63 -4.29 24.22 16.08
C PHE A 63 -5.05 23.06 15.47
N PRO A 64 -5.78 23.31 14.36
CA PRO A 64 -6.20 22.24 13.46
C PRO A 64 -5.05 21.28 13.13
N VAL A 65 -3.80 21.70 13.31
CA VAL A 65 -2.59 20.89 13.31
C VAL A 65 -2.62 19.72 14.31
N ILE A 66 -3.02 19.89 15.58
CA ILE A 66 -2.97 18.80 16.58
C ILE A 66 -4.04 17.74 16.29
N SER A 67 -5.26 18.19 15.99
CA SER A 67 -6.35 17.30 15.54
C SER A 67 -6.01 16.64 14.19
N GLY A 68 -5.36 17.39 13.29
CA GLY A 68 -4.86 16.87 12.02
C GLY A 68 -3.76 15.82 12.19
N VAL A 69 -2.86 15.98 13.15
CA VAL A 69 -1.85 14.98 13.52
C VAL A 69 -2.51 13.72 14.07
N GLY A 70 -3.58 13.87 14.88
CA GLY A 70 -4.40 12.75 15.37
C GLY A 70 -5.02 11.90 14.25
N PHE A 71 -5.24 12.47 13.06
CA PHE A 71 -5.72 11.76 11.87
C PHE A 71 -4.57 11.25 10.98
N ILE A 72 -3.61 12.12 10.67
CA ILE A 72 -2.57 11.87 9.66
C ILE A 72 -1.54 10.86 10.17
N LEU A 73 -1.11 10.96 11.44
CA LEU A 73 -0.05 10.10 11.96
C LEU A 73 -0.45 8.61 11.94
N PRO A 74 -1.62 8.20 12.46
CA PRO A 74 -2.01 6.79 12.42
C PRO A 74 -2.25 6.29 10.99
N PHE A 75 -2.81 7.15 10.13
CA PHE A 75 -3.02 6.83 8.72
C PHE A 75 -1.69 6.54 8.01
N VAL A 76 -0.69 7.41 8.14
CA VAL A 76 0.62 7.26 7.52
C VAL A 76 1.34 6.01 8.04
N VAL A 77 1.28 5.77 9.36
CA VAL A 77 1.88 4.57 9.96
C VAL A 77 1.25 3.30 9.41
N LEU A 78 -0.08 3.21 9.37
CA LEU A 78 -0.80 2.04 8.87
C LEU A 78 -0.61 1.83 7.36
N ALA A 79 -0.59 2.91 6.58
CA ALA A 79 -0.27 2.85 5.15
C ALA A 79 1.17 2.34 4.92
N GLY A 80 2.13 2.82 5.71
CA GLY A 80 3.52 2.35 5.65
C GLY A 80 3.67 0.87 6.00
N ILE A 81 3.00 0.41 7.07
CA ILE A 81 2.95 -1.01 7.43
C ILE A 81 2.32 -1.82 6.30
N GLY A 82 1.20 -1.34 5.74
CA GLY A 82 0.53 -1.98 4.61
C GLY A 82 1.43 -2.15 3.40
N GLU A 83 2.25 -1.15 3.08
CA GLU A 83 3.21 -1.21 1.97
C GLU A 83 4.31 -2.24 2.23
N VAL A 84 4.86 -2.29 3.44
CA VAL A 84 5.86 -3.30 3.84
C VAL A 84 5.28 -4.71 3.73
N VAL A 85 4.06 -4.91 4.24
CA VAL A 85 3.35 -6.20 4.16
C VAL A 85 3.06 -6.57 2.72
N ALA A 86 2.53 -5.66 1.91
CA ALA A 86 2.22 -5.89 0.50
C ALA A 86 3.48 -6.26 -0.30
N ARG A 87 4.59 -5.55 -0.09
CA ARG A 87 5.89 -5.90 -0.70
C ARG A 87 6.34 -7.30 -0.31
N ARG A 88 6.19 -7.67 0.96
CA ARG A 88 6.57 -9.01 1.45
C ARG A 88 5.67 -10.11 0.88
N VAL A 89 4.37 -9.88 0.78
CA VAL A 89 3.41 -10.81 0.16
C VAL A 89 3.71 -10.99 -1.32
N VAL A 90 3.91 -9.90 -2.06
CA VAL A 90 4.26 -9.94 -3.49
C VAL A 90 5.59 -10.66 -3.69
N ARG A 91 6.64 -10.32 -2.95
CA ARG A 91 7.95 -11.02 -3.05
C ARG A 91 7.82 -12.53 -2.84
N ARG A 92 7.02 -12.97 -1.87
CA ARG A 92 6.82 -14.40 -1.58
C ARG A 92 6.01 -15.12 -2.65
N ARG A 93 5.04 -14.46 -3.29
CA ARG A 93 4.16 -15.08 -4.29
C ARG A 93 4.70 -14.98 -5.73
N THR A 94 5.57 -14.01 -5.99
CA THR A 94 6.17 -13.76 -7.31
C THR A 94 6.80 -15.01 -7.95
N PRO A 95 7.62 -15.84 -7.26
CA PRO A 95 8.24 -17.02 -7.88
C PRO A 95 7.21 -18.00 -8.44
N ARG A 96 6.16 -18.30 -7.65
CA ARG A 96 5.07 -19.18 -8.06
C ARG A 96 4.27 -18.60 -9.23
N TRP A 97 4.07 -17.28 -9.26
CA TRP A 97 3.38 -16.64 -10.38
C TRP A 97 4.20 -16.66 -11.66
N ILE A 98 5.51 -16.47 -11.57
CA ILE A 98 6.43 -16.56 -12.72
C ILE A 98 6.36 -17.97 -13.30
N GLU A 99 6.46 -19.02 -12.47
CA GLU A 99 6.37 -20.42 -12.91
C GLU A 99 5.01 -20.76 -13.56
N GLN A 100 3.92 -20.20 -13.06
CA GLN A 100 2.59 -20.41 -13.64
C GLN A 100 2.46 -19.68 -14.98
N VAL A 101 2.81 -18.39 -15.04
CA VAL A 101 2.69 -17.59 -16.27
C VAL A 101 3.61 -18.13 -17.37
N ALA A 102 4.82 -18.58 -17.00
CA ALA A 102 5.76 -19.26 -17.89
C ALA A 102 5.15 -20.53 -18.50
N ARG A 103 4.49 -21.37 -17.69
CA ARG A 103 3.76 -22.55 -18.18
C ARG A 103 2.59 -22.18 -19.07
N ASP A 104 1.77 -21.21 -18.66
CA ASP A 104 0.56 -20.79 -19.38
C ASP A 104 0.89 -20.24 -20.78
N HIS A 105 2.08 -19.67 -20.98
CA HIS A 105 2.50 -19.04 -22.24
C HIS A 105 3.63 -19.80 -22.96
N GLY A 106 4.02 -20.98 -22.47
CA GLY A 106 5.06 -21.82 -23.11
C GLY A 106 6.46 -21.19 -23.11
N MET A 107 6.78 -20.35 -22.13
CA MET A 107 8.04 -19.62 -22.05
C MET A 107 8.94 -20.13 -20.92
N PRO A 108 10.28 -20.04 -21.04
CA PRO A 108 11.18 -20.36 -19.94
C PRO A 108 11.05 -19.33 -18.81
N ALA A 109 10.88 -19.81 -17.58
CA ALA A 109 10.70 -18.97 -16.39
C ALA A 109 11.86 -17.98 -16.15
N SER A 110 13.07 -18.32 -16.61
CA SER A 110 14.26 -17.46 -16.54
C SER A 110 14.17 -16.22 -17.44
N ALA A 111 13.54 -16.32 -18.61
CA ALA A 111 13.33 -15.18 -19.51
C ALA A 111 12.28 -14.21 -18.95
N LEU A 112 11.23 -14.72 -18.30
CA LEU A 112 10.25 -13.88 -17.62
C LEU A 112 10.83 -13.22 -16.36
N ALA A 113 11.72 -13.91 -15.64
CA ALA A 113 12.36 -13.38 -14.44
C ALA A 113 13.29 -12.20 -14.74
N SER A 114 14.13 -12.31 -15.78
CA SER A 114 15.06 -11.23 -16.16
C SER A 114 14.33 -9.96 -16.62
N VAL A 115 13.25 -10.09 -17.40
CA VAL A 115 12.45 -8.93 -17.83
C VAL A 115 11.65 -8.34 -16.67
N ALA A 116 11.12 -9.19 -15.77
CA ALA A 116 10.40 -8.72 -14.60
C ALA A 116 11.30 -8.03 -13.55
N GLU A 117 12.60 -8.35 -13.54
CA GLU A 117 13.61 -7.69 -12.71
C GLU A 117 13.99 -6.33 -13.30
N LEU A 118 14.15 -6.24 -14.63
CA LEU A 118 14.41 -5.00 -15.35
C LEU A 118 13.27 -3.96 -15.24
N LEU A 119 12.05 -4.41 -14.98
CA LEU A 119 10.85 -3.57 -14.78
C LEU A 119 10.51 -3.33 -13.30
N ALA A 120 11.28 -3.89 -12.37
CA ALA A 120 11.05 -3.75 -10.93
C ALA A 120 11.91 -2.67 -10.26
N ASP A 121 12.91 -2.14 -10.97
CA ASP A 121 13.63 -0.89 -10.66
C ASP A 121 12.80 0.34 -11.06
#